data_AF-A0A964K7E0-F1
#
_entry.id   AF-A0A964K7E0-F1
#
_cell.length_a   1.000
_cell.length_b   1.000
_cell.length_c   1.000
_cell.angle_alpha   90.00
_cell.angle_beta   90.00
_cell.angle_gamma   90.00
#
_symmetry.space_group_name_H-M   'P 1'
#
loop_
_entity.id
_entity.type
_entity.pdbx_description
1 polymer ?
#
loop_
_entity_poly.entity_id
_entity_poly.type
_entity_poly.pdbx_seq_one_letter_code
_entity_poly.pdbx_strand_id
1 'polypeptide(L)'
;MRGSRGDDLLHDLDPVEGMRRLVANTFDHFARTPALIRLMSIENIHYARHLRRSKSVRKLYPSLLATISNLLAAGQKKGAFVRAVDPVDLYISVVSLAYFYLSNQHTLSWIFRRRFATPKRLTARRAHVVAVILGNLQSSS
;
A
#
# COMPACT_ATOMS: atom_id res chain seq x y z
N MET A 1 0.48 9.37 -15.93
CA MET A 1 -0.97 9.59 -16.19
C MET A 1 -1.74 8.34 -15.75
N ARG A 2 -2.36 8.37 -14.57
CA ARG A 2 -3.46 7.45 -14.23
C ARG A 2 -4.73 8.21 -14.58
N GLY A 3 -5.18 8.09 -15.82
CA GLY A 3 -6.39 8.73 -16.30
C GLY A 3 -7.47 7.67 -16.50
N SER A 4 -8.52 7.73 -15.68
CA SER A 4 -9.92 7.54 -16.08
C SER A 4 -10.40 6.19 -16.66
N ARG A 5 -9.60 5.12 -16.73
CA ARG A 5 -10.05 3.84 -17.35
C ARG A 5 -10.11 2.62 -16.43
N GLY A 6 -9.78 2.78 -15.14
CA GLY A 6 -9.74 1.66 -14.18
C GLY A 6 -10.67 1.79 -12.97
N ASP A 7 -11.29 2.96 -12.78
CA ASP A 7 -12.00 3.27 -11.53
C ASP A 7 -13.48 2.82 -11.57
N ASP A 8 -14.11 2.76 -12.76
CA ASP A 8 -15.49 2.27 -12.93
C ASP A 8 -15.66 0.77 -12.62
N LEU A 9 -14.59 -0.03 -12.69
CA LEU A 9 -14.65 -1.47 -12.42
C LEU A 9 -14.64 -1.81 -10.92
N LEU A 10 -14.47 -0.83 -10.03
CA LEU A 10 -14.40 -1.05 -8.58
C LEU A 10 -15.75 -0.96 -7.88
N HIS A 11 -16.80 -0.46 -8.55
CA HIS A 11 -18.14 -0.35 -7.97
C HIS A 11 -18.88 -1.70 -7.86
N ASP A 12 -18.56 -2.66 -8.74
CA ASP A 12 -19.13 -4.03 -8.74
C ASP A 12 -18.19 -5.09 -8.12
N LEU A 13 -16.97 -4.71 -7.75
CA LEU A 13 -16.04 -5.65 -7.15
C LEU A 13 -16.44 -5.94 -5.69
N ASP A 14 -16.33 -7.21 -5.31
CA ASP A 14 -16.34 -7.61 -3.93
C ASP A 14 -15.32 -6.76 -3.14
N PRO A 15 -15.72 -6.10 -2.02
CA PRO A 15 -14.84 -5.16 -1.31
C PRO A 15 -13.57 -5.81 -0.76
N VAL A 16 -13.61 -7.12 -0.44
CA VAL A 16 -12.41 -7.86 0.01
C VAL A 16 -11.44 -8.00 -1.15
N GLU A 17 -11.92 -8.36 -2.34
CA GLU A 17 -11.09 -8.46 -3.53
C GLU A 17 -10.56 -7.09 -4.00
N GLY A 18 -11.39 -6.04 -3.93
CA GLY A 18 -10.96 -4.67 -4.21
C GLY A 18 -9.82 -4.23 -3.29
N MET A 19 -9.97 -4.45 -1.98
CA MET A 19 -8.92 -4.15 -1.00
C MET A 19 -7.66 -5.01 -1.23
N ARG A 20 -7.82 -6.31 -1.53
CA ARG A 20 -6.72 -7.21 -1.87
C ARG A 20 -5.88 -6.66 -3.01
N ARG A 21 -6.52 -6.25 -4.11
CA ARG A 21 -5.87 -5.69 -5.30
C ARG A 21 -5.19 -4.37 -4.98
N LEU A 22 -5.83 -3.49 -4.21
CA LEU A 22 -5.23 -2.22 -3.79
C LEU A 22 -3.92 -2.43 -3.03
N VAL A 23 -3.93 -3.33 -2.04
CA VAL A 23 -2.74 -3.65 -1.24
C VAL A 23 -1.65 -4.30 -2.09
N ALA A 24 -2.02 -5.29 -2.91
CA ALA A 24 -1.08 -6.00 -3.79
C ALA A 24 -0.42 -5.05 -4.81
N ASN A 25 -1.22 -4.21 -5.48
CA ASN A 25 -0.74 -3.26 -6.47
C ASN A 25 0.16 -2.18 -5.85
N THR A 26 -0.14 -1.76 -4.62
CA THR A 26 0.71 -0.82 -3.88
C THR A 26 2.07 -1.45 -3.61
N PHE A 27 2.11 -2.68 -3.09
CA PHE A 27 3.37 -3.41 -2.89
C PHE A 27 4.16 -3.57 -4.19
N ASP A 28 3.50 -4.02 -5.26
CA ASP A 28 4.15 -4.27 -6.55
C ASP A 28 4.65 -2.97 -7.21
N HIS A 29 4.01 -1.83 -6.95
CA HIS A 29 4.52 -0.54 -7.42
C HIS A 29 5.86 -0.20 -6.76
N PHE A 30 5.97 -0.35 -5.44
CA PHE A 30 7.24 -0.14 -4.73
C PHE A 30 8.32 -1.15 -5.14
N ALA A 31 7.96 -2.42 -5.28
CA ALA A 31 8.89 -3.48 -5.66
C ALA A 31 9.46 -3.28 -7.08
N ARG A 32 8.62 -2.79 -8.03
CA ARG A 32 9.03 -2.51 -9.41
C ARG A 32 9.71 -1.15 -9.59
N THR A 33 9.66 -0.26 -8.60
CA THR A 33 10.22 1.09 -8.70
C THR A 33 11.20 1.39 -7.55
N PRO A 34 12.41 0.78 -7.53
CA PRO A 34 13.42 1.05 -6.49
C PRO A 34 13.82 2.53 -6.38
N ALA A 35 13.75 3.28 -7.48
CA ALA A 35 14.00 4.73 -7.49
C ALA A 35 13.00 5.51 -6.61
N LEU A 36 11.74 5.06 -6.52
CA LEU A 36 10.72 5.69 -5.68
C LEU A 36 11.09 5.56 -4.19
N ILE A 37 11.60 4.40 -3.78
CA ILE A 37 12.04 4.17 -2.40
C ILE A 37 13.19 5.11 -2.05
N ARG A 38 14.20 5.20 -2.92
CA ARG A 38 15.35 6.11 -2.71
C ARG A 38 14.91 7.57 -2.64
N LEU A 39 14.04 7.99 -3.55
CA LEU A 39 13.48 9.34 -3.57
C LEU A 39 12.76 9.65 -2.25
N MET A 40 11.92 8.73 -1.76
CA MET A 40 11.24 8.89 -0.49
C MET A 40 12.21 8.96 0.69
N SER A 41 13.25 8.12 0.73
CA SER A 41 14.28 8.20 1.77
C SER A 41 14.97 9.56 1.79
N ILE A 42 15.33 10.08 0.60
CA ILE A 42 15.99 11.38 0.45
C ILE A 42 15.04 12.51 0.88
N GLU A 43 13.77 12.47 0.45
CA GLU A 43 12.78 13.47 0.87
C GLU A 43 12.58 13.47 2.37
N ASN A 44 12.56 12.30 3.02
CA ASN A 44 12.43 12.20 4.47
C ASN A 44 13.63 12.82 5.19
N ILE A 45 14.86 12.55 4.73
CA ILE A 45 16.09 13.20 5.25
C ILE A 45 16.00 14.73 5.11
N HIS A 46 15.38 15.21 4.03
CA HIS A 46 15.18 16.64 3.77
C HIS A 46 13.81 17.17 4.22
N TYR A 47 13.10 16.50 5.12
CA TYR A 47 11.82 16.97 5.69
C TYR A 47 10.78 17.39 4.61
N ALA A 48 10.68 16.57 3.55
CA ALA A 48 9.80 16.76 2.40
C ALA A 48 10.01 18.07 1.63
N ARG A 49 11.23 18.63 1.64
CA ARG A 49 11.57 19.93 1.03
C ARG A 49 11.07 20.07 -0.41
N HIS A 50 11.24 19.04 -1.25
CA HIS A 50 10.83 19.13 -2.65
C HIS A 50 9.39 18.65 -2.85
N LEU A 51 8.94 17.65 -2.09
CA LEU A 51 7.54 17.22 -2.08
C LEU A 51 6.57 18.34 -1.71
N ARG A 52 6.91 19.20 -0.75
CA ARG A 52 6.09 20.37 -0.37
C ARG A 52 5.81 21.30 -1.54
N ARG A 53 6.73 21.38 -2.51
CA ARG A 53 6.61 22.20 -3.73
C ARG A 53 5.94 21.44 -4.90
N SER A 54 5.82 20.12 -4.80
CA SER A 54 5.27 19.28 -5.88
C SER A 54 3.74 19.33 -5.91
N LYS A 55 3.20 20.09 -6.87
CA LYS A 55 1.74 20.15 -7.12
C LYS A 55 1.19 18.84 -7.68
N SER A 56 2.00 18.06 -8.41
CA SER A 56 1.57 16.80 -9.02
C SER A 56 1.35 15.72 -7.97
N VAL A 57 2.28 15.55 -7.02
CA VAL A 57 2.17 14.53 -5.95
C VAL A 57 1.00 14.83 -5.03
N ARG A 58 0.79 16.10 -4.65
CA ARG A 58 -0.33 16.50 -3.78
C ARG A 58 -1.70 16.12 -4.36
N LYS A 59 -1.87 16.13 -5.68
CA LYS A 59 -3.12 15.79 -6.36
C LYS A 59 -3.44 14.30 -6.41
N LEU A 60 -2.46 13.42 -6.15
CA LEU A 60 -2.65 11.97 -6.24
C LEU A 60 -3.37 11.39 -5.01
N TYR A 61 -3.10 11.93 -3.83
CA TYR A 61 -3.58 11.37 -2.57
C TYR A 61 -5.10 11.47 -2.36
N PRO A 62 -5.80 12.57 -2.70
CA PRO A 62 -7.25 12.66 -2.52
C PRO A 62 -8.03 11.54 -3.24
N SER A 63 -7.66 11.25 -4.50
CA SER A 63 -8.30 10.17 -5.28
C SER A 63 -8.01 8.79 -4.67
N LEU A 64 -6.76 8.55 -4.24
CA LEU A 64 -6.41 7.29 -3.59
C LEU A 64 -7.17 7.06 -2.28
N LEU A 65 -7.25 8.09 -1.43
CA LEU A 65 -7.97 8.01 -0.16
C LEU A 65 -9.47 7.82 -0.40
N ALA A 66 -10.06 8.46 -1.42
CA ALA A 66 -11.45 8.22 -1.79
C ALA A 66 -11.70 6.75 -2.20
N THR A 67 -10.80 6.14 -2.97
CA THR A 67 -10.90 4.71 -3.32
C THR A 67 -10.86 3.83 -2.06
N ILE A 68 -9.95 4.11 -1.11
CA ILE A 68 -9.85 3.36 0.13
C ILE A 68 -11.12 3.50 0.97
N SER A 69 -11.62 4.72 1.14
CA SER A 69 -12.86 5.00 1.87
C SER A 69 -14.05 4.26 1.28
N ASN A 70 -14.18 4.24 -0.04
CA ASN A 70 -15.27 3.55 -0.72
C ASN A 70 -15.22 2.04 -0.50
N LEU A 71 -14.03 1.42 -0.58
CA LEU A 71 -13.84 0.00 -0.31
C LEU A 71 -14.14 -0.34 1.16
N LEU A 72 -13.69 0.49 2.10
CA LEU A 72 -13.97 0.32 3.53
C LEU A 72 -15.47 0.37 3.81
N ALA A 73 -16.15 1.41 3.31
CA ALA A 73 -17.59 1.57 3.48
C ALA A 73 -18.38 0.41 2.85
N ALA A 74 -17.99 -0.03 1.65
CA ALA A 74 -18.62 -1.18 0.99
C ALA A 74 -18.43 -2.49 1.77
N GLY A 75 -17.23 -2.74 2.29
CA GLY A 75 -16.96 -3.92 3.11
C GLY A 75 -17.66 -3.91 4.46
N GLN A 76 -17.76 -2.74 5.11
CA GLN A 76 -18.55 -2.56 6.33
C GLN A 76 -20.04 -2.80 6.07
N LYS A 77 -20.60 -2.23 5.00
CA LYS A 77 -21.99 -2.44 4.60
C LYS A 77 -22.33 -3.92 4.35
N LYS A 78 -21.36 -4.70 3.83
CA LYS A 78 -21.51 -6.15 3.60
C LYS A 78 -21.14 -7.01 4.83
N GLY A 79 -20.76 -6.41 5.96
CA GLY A 79 -20.27 -7.14 7.13
C GLY A 79 -18.92 -7.85 6.93
N ALA A 80 -18.25 -7.62 5.80
CA ALA A 80 -16.97 -8.23 5.46
C ALA A 80 -15.79 -7.54 6.15
N PHE A 81 -15.91 -6.26 6.49
CA PHE A 81 -14.95 -5.53 7.32
C PHE A 81 -15.64 -5.11 8.62
N VAL A 82 -15.18 -5.65 9.74
CA VAL A 82 -15.78 -5.44 11.06
C VAL A 82 -15.09 -4.32 11.83
N ARG A 83 -13.85 -3.98 11.46
CA ARG A 83 -13.09 -2.90 12.10
C ARG A 83 -13.31 -1.56 11.39
N ALA A 84 -13.58 -0.51 12.18
CA ALA A 84 -13.49 0.86 11.70
C ALA A 84 -12.02 1.30 11.70
N VAL A 85 -11.50 1.69 10.53
CA VAL A 85 -10.11 2.13 10.35
C VAL A 85 -10.12 3.43 9.55
N ASP A 86 -9.30 4.39 9.98
CA ASP A 86 -9.10 5.61 9.21
C ASP A 86 -8.40 5.29 7.87
N PRO A 87 -8.88 5.81 6.72
CA PRO A 87 -8.29 5.55 5.41
C PRO A 87 -6.81 5.95 5.29
N VAL A 88 -6.39 7.02 5.97
CA VAL A 88 -5.00 7.49 5.99
C VAL A 88 -4.14 6.50 6.78
N ASP A 89 -4.59 6.07 7.95
CA ASP A 89 -3.86 5.08 8.77
C ASP A 89 -3.74 3.73 8.07
N LEU A 90 -4.80 3.30 7.37
CA LEU A 90 -4.74 2.08 6.57
C LEU A 90 -3.71 2.20 5.44
N TYR A 91 -3.71 3.33 4.72
CA TYR A 91 -2.74 3.59 3.66
C TYR A 91 -1.31 3.61 4.19
N ILE A 92 -1.07 4.30 5.31
CA ILE A 92 0.24 4.36 5.97
C ILE A 92 0.69 2.95 6.34
N SER A 93 -0.21 2.11 6.88
CA SER A 93 0.10 0.73 7.24
C SER A 93 0.52 -0.12 6.02
N VAL A 94 -0.23 -0.01 4.92
CA VAL A 94 0.09 -0.69 3.65
C VAL A 94 1.46 -0.27 3.14
N VAL A 95 1.71 1.04 3.06
CA VAL A 95 2.99 1.57 2.57
C VAL A 95 4.13 1.19 3.50
N SER A 96 3.93 1.21 4.81
CA SER A 96 4.96 0.88 5.80
C SER A 96 5.43 -0.56 5.65
N LEU A 97 4.51 -1.50 5.48
CA LEU A 97 4.82 -2.93 5.30
C LEU A 97 5.62 -3.23 4.02
N ALA A 98 5.43 -2.42 2.96
CA ALA A 98 6.16 -2.51 1.71
C ALA A 98 7.50 -1.74 1.78
N TYR A 99 7.44 -0.46 2.12
CA TYR A 99 8.58 0.45 2.15
C TYR A 99 9.65 -0.01 3.13
N PHE A 100 9.30 -0.38 4.36
CA PHE A 100 10.28 -0.87 5.34
C PHE A 100 11.03 -2.09 4.80
N TYR A 101 10.30 -3.08 4.28
CA TYR A 101 10.89 -4.31 3.74
C TYR A 101 11.85 -4.03 2.59
N LEU A 102 11.47 -3.16 1.65
CA LEU A 102 12.23 -2.91 0.43
C LEU A 102 13.39 -1.92 0.66
N SER A 103 13.19 -0.86 1.44
CA SER A 103 14.24 0.12 1.79
C SER A 103 15.36 -0.51 2.62
N ASN A 104 15.02 -1.48 3.47
CA ASN A 104 15.97 -2.16 4.35
C ASN A 104 16.35 -3.57 3.85
N GLN A 105 16.04 -3.91 2.60
CA GLN A 105 16.26 -5.27 2.10
C GLN A 105 17.72 -5.73 2.21
N HIS A 106 18.69 -4.81 2.10
CA HIS A 106 20.11 -5.13 2.21
C HIS A 106 20.53 -5.41 3.66
N THR A 107 20.17 -4.54 4.60
CA THR A 107 20.48 -4.70 6.02
C THR A 107 19.76 -5.92 6.60
N LEU A 108 18.47 -6.10 6.28
CA LEU A 108 17.72 -7.31 6.65
C LEU A 108 18.35 -8.57 6.05
N SER A 109 18.84 -8.51 4.80
CA SER A 109 19.49 -9.67 4.19
C SER A 109 20.78 -10.07 4.89
N TRP A 110 21.55 -9.09 5.36
CA TRP A 110 22.77 -9.32 6.14
C TRP A 110 22.44 -9.87 7.54
N ILE A 111 21.53 -9.23 8.28
CA ILE A 111 21.12 -9.63 9.64
C ILE A 111 20.60 -11.07 9.66
N PHE A 112 19.66 -11.39 8.76
CA PHE A 112 18.99 -12.70 8.76
C PHE A 112 19.64 -13.72 7.81
N ARG A 113 20.81 -13.42 7.25
CA ARG A 113 21.57 -14.29 6.33
C ARG A 113 20.70 -14.87 5.20
N ARG A 114 19.83 -14.05 4.62
CA ARG A 114 18.84 -14.47 3.62
C ARG A 114 18.63 -13.40 2.56
N ARG A 115 18.55 -13.76 1.28
CA ARG A 115 18.24 -12.78 0.21
C ARG A 115 16.74 -12.43 0.18
N PHE A 116 16.38 -11.20 0.53
CA PHE A 116 14.98 -10.74 0.56
C PHE A 116 14.46 -10.17 -0.77
N ALA A 117 15.35 -9.83 -1.71
CA ALA A 117 15.03 -9.23 -3.01
C ALA A 117 14.72 -10.23 -4.13
N THR A 118 14.65 -11.53 -3.84
CA THR A 118 14.41 -12.55 -4.88
C THR A 118 12.94 -12.56 -5.32
N PRO A 119 12.61 -12.90 -6.59
CA PRO A 119 11.23 -12.94 -7.07
C PRO A 119 10.31 -13.80 -6.19
N LYS A 120 10.76 -15.00 -5.79
CA LYS A 120 10.02 -15.89 -4.89
C LYS A 120 9.70 -15.22 -3.54
N ARG A 121 10.65 -14.46 -2.97
CA ARG A 121 10.46 -13.77 -1.69
C ARG A 121 9.56 -12.57 -1.80
N LEU A 122 9.64 -11.81 -2.90
CA LEU A 122 8.75 -10.69 -3.15
C LEU A 122 7.30 -11.15 -3.31
N THR A 123 7.06 -12.24 -4.04
CA THR A 123 5.72 -12.86 -4.14
C THR A 123 5.18 -13.29 -2.78
N ALA A 124 5.99 -14.00 -1.99
CA ALA A 124 5.60 -14.43 -0.65
C ALA A 124 5.35 -13.24 0.28
N ARG A 125 6.19 -12.19 0.21
CA ARG A 125 6.03 -10.98 1.02
C ARG A 125 4.75 -10.23 0.64
N ARG A 126 4.45 -10.08 -0.65
CA ARG A 126 3.19 -9.47 -1.10
C ARG A 126 1.97 -10.20 -0.54
N ALA A 127 1.94 -11.53 -0.66
CA ALA A 127 0.85 -12.34 -0.12
C ALA A 127 0.68 -12.15 1.40
N HIS A 128 1.80 -12.09 2.13
CA HIS A 128 1.79 -11.82 3.56
C HIS A 128 1.25 -10.41 3.89
N VAL A 129 1.69 -9.36 3.18
CA VAL A 129 1.20 -7.99 3.40
C VAL A 129 -0.31 -7.90 3.17
N VAL A 130 -0.80 -8.52 2.10
CA VAL A 130 -2.24 -8.64 1.82
C VAL A 130 -2.98 -9.33 2.96
N ALA A 131 -2.46 -10.47 3.44
CA ALA A 131 -3.09 -11.23 4.52
C ALA A 131 -3.15 -10.43 5.83
N VAL A 132 -2.06 -9.72 6.19
CA VAL A 132 -2.01 -8.87 7.39
C VAL A 132 -3.05 -7.76 7.32
N ILE A 133 -3.15 -7.06 6.20
CA ILE A 133 -4.09 -5.94 6.05
C ILE A 133 -5.55 -6.43 6.06
N LEU A 134 -5.87 -7.48 5.31
CA LEU A 134 -7.23 -8.03 5.31
C LEU A 134 -7.59 -8.61 6.69
N GLY A 135 -6.68 -9.33 7.33
CA GLY A 135 -6.87 -9.84 8.68
C GLY A 135 -7.18 -8.74 9.70
N ASN A 136 -6.48 -7.60 9.61
CA ASN A 136 -6.76 -6.41 10.44
C ASN A 136 -8.17 -5.83 10.23
N LEU A 137 -8.70 -5.90 9.00
CA LEU A 137 -10.05 -5.39 8.69
C LEU A 137 -11.16 -6.38 9.07
N GLN A 138 -10.85 -7.68 9.06
CA GLN A 138 -11.81 -8.78 9.24
C GLN A 138 -11.89 -9.31 10.68
N SER A 139 -10.89 -9.05 11.51
CA SER A 139 -10.85 -9.58 12.89
C SER A 139 -11.41 -8.56 13.88
N SER A 140 -12.31 -9.02 14.75
CA SER A 140 -12.68 -8.30 15.97
C SER A 140 -11.54 -8.43 16.98
N SER A 141 -11.17 -7.32 17.64
CA SER A 141 -10.19 -7.33 18.74
C SER A 141 -10.69 -8.15 19.92
#